data_AF-A0A031J2T5-F1
#
_entry.id   AF-A0A031J2T5-F1
#
_cell.length_a   1.000
_cell.length_b   1.000
_cell.length_c   1.000
_cell.angle_alpha   90.00
_cell.angle_beta   90.00
_cell.angle_gamma   90.00
#
_symmetry.space_group_name_H-M   'P 1'
#
loop_
_entity.id
_entity.type
_entity.pdbx_description
1 polymer ?
#
loop_
_entity_poly.entity_id
_entity_poly.type
_entity_poly.pdbx_seq_one_letter_code
_entity_poly.pdbx_strand_id
1 'polypeptide(L)'
;MLLRDHHEGYIDWSEFERNQSLIAVNTFAKKGGIKSGRGGQALLAGLLTCGRCGRRLSVSYRGRPSHPYYQCKSINQMLAKPRCMTFGASRIDPAIGKEILSAVTPMAIEAAMEADRAHRDNLEERHRMMELDLQQARYEASLAERRYAACDPDNRLIAAQLEKSWESALRRVETCEAALTQARQIDAGIPTPDFAGIATDLEAAWSAPNVDTRCRQQLLRTLVTDIVADVDEEQREVILTIHWKGGQHSQLRIRKPNPGEHGQKTPDAALAVMRSMATRWSDADIAATLNRMGMQTGQGKTWTARRVGALRTVHKIHGYRSAEKNGEGLTLTEAAKKLGVTAHRVRRLIKEGVLPTEQVVPDAPHQIRAADLEKDEVTQFPRYRGPCRIKMENQKCLFPDV
;
A
#
# COMPACT_ATOMS: atom_id res chain seq x y z
N MET A 1 53.21 13.50 -12.72
CA MET A 1 53.04 12.30 -13.57
C MET A 1 52.75 11.14 -12.64
N LEU A 2 51.64 10.44 -12.80
CA LEU A 2 51.30 9.27 -11.99
C LEU A 2 51.77 8.02 -12.74
N LEU A 3 52.66 7.23 -12.16
CA LEU A 3 53.02 5.91 -12.68
C LEU A 3 52.07 4.87 -12.08
N ARG A 4 51.29 4.21 -12.94
CA ARG A 4 50.40 3.11 -12.55
C ARG A 4 51.24 1.88 -12.18
N ASP A 5 50.75 1.10 -11.24
CA ASP A 5 51.31 -0.20 -10.84
C ASP A 5 52.77 -0.20 -10.35
N HIS A 6 53.29 0.96 -9.94
CA HIS A 6 54.64 1.07 -9.38
C HIS A 6 54.76 0.48 -7.97
N HIS A 7 53.66 0.44 -7.22
CA HIS A 7 53.54 -0.18 -5.91
C HIS A 7 52.23 -0.94 -5.81
N GLU A 8 52.19 -1.99 -5.00
CA GLU A 8 50.96 -2.71 -4.69
C GLU A 8 49.98 -1.77 -3.99
N GLY A 9 48.85 -1.48 -4.66
CA GLY A 9 47.82 -0.60 -4.14
C GLY A 9 46.87 -1.32 -3.19
N TYR A 10 46.31 -0.60 -2.22
CA TYR A 10 45.24 -1.14 -1.35
C TYR A 10 43.95 -1.47 -2.13
N ILE A 11 43.77 -0.85 -3.29
CA ILE A 11 42.69 -1.09 -4.25
C ILE A 11 43.28 -1.01 -5.65
N ASP A 12 42.67 -1.71 -6.60
CA ASP A 12 43.09 -1.65 -8.00
C ASP A 12 42.75 -0.29 -8.65
N TRP A 13 43.34 -0.05 -9.82
CA TRP A 13 43.15 1.23 -10.52
C TRP A 13 41.70 1.43 -11.01
N SER A 14 41.01 0.36 -11.43
CA SER A 14 39.64 0.45 -11.92
C SER A 14 38.64 0.75 -10.81
N GLU A 15 38.87 0.19 -9.61
CA GLU A 15 38.14 0.48 -8.38
C GLU A 15 38.39 1.89 -7.91
N PHE A 16 39.62 2.40 -7.99
CA PHE A 16 39.91 3.81 -7.72
C PHE A 16 39.13 4.74 -8.67
N GLU A 17 39.17 4.50 -9.98
CA GLU A 17 38.43 5.32 -10.98
C GLU A 17 36.91 5.26 -10.75
N ARG A 18 36.38 4.08 -10.42
CA ARG A 18 34.98 3.89 -10.03
C ARG A 18 34.64 4.70 -8.77
N ASN A 19 35.48 4.63 -7.75
CA ASN A 19 35.29 5.36 -6.50
C ASN A 19 35.34 6.89 -6.71
N GLN A 20 36.29 7.39 -7.52
CA GLN A 20 36.35 8.81 -7.88
C GLN A 20 35.10 9.26 -8.63
N SER A 21 34.60 8.44 -9.56
CA SER A 21 33.36 8.72 -10.29
C SER A 21 32.15 8.78 -9.35
N LEU A 22 32.04 7.83 -8.41
CA LEU A 22 30.99 7.82 -7.38
C LEU A 22 31.08 9.05 -6.46
N ILE A 23 32.29 9.42 -6.01
CA ILE A 23 32.50 10.60 -5.17
C ILE A 23 32.10 11.87 -5.92
N ALA A 24 32.52 12.02 -7.18
CA ALA A 24 32.18 13.17 -8.00
C ALA A 24 30.66 13.33 -8.19
N VAL A 25 29.94 12.25 -8.50
CA VAL A 25 28.47 12.24 -8.62
C VAL A 25 27.81 12.61 -7.28
N ASN A 26 28.33 12.09 -6.17
CA ASN A 26 27.78 12.28 -4.82
C ASN A 26 28.14 13.62 -4.17
N THR A 27 29.08 14.38 -4.75
CA THR A 27 29.58 15.63 -4.17
C THR A 27 28.48 16.70 -4.24
N PHE A 28 27.91 16.99 -3.07
CA PHE A 28 26.91 18.05 -2.90
C PHE A 28 27.55 19.43 -3.07
N ALA A 29 26.84 20.34 -3.75
CA ALA A 29 27.17 21.75 -4.02
C ALA A 29 27.90 22.10 -5.34
N LYS A 30 28.35 21.12 -6.15
CA LYS A 30 28.79 21.40 -7.53
C LYS A 30 27.61 21.37 -8.52
N LYS A 31 27.70 22.16 -9.59
CA LYS A 31 26.74 22.15 -10.70
C LYS A 31 26.68 20.72 -11.28
N GLY A 32 25.53 20.06 -11.18
CA GLY A 32 25.34 18.67 -11.64
C GLY A 32 25.47 17.57 -10.57
N GLY A 33 25.93 17.87 -9.36
CA GLY A 33 26.05 16.86 -8.28
C GLY A 33 24.70 16.40 -7.74
N ILE A 34 24.44 15.10 -7.78
CA ILE A 34 23.21 14.48 -7.27
C ILE A 34 23.51 14.01 -5.83
N LYS A 35 22.76 14.50 -4.83
CA LYS A 35 22.89 13.96 -3.45
C LYS A 35 22.72 12.43 -3.49
N SER A 36 23.54 11.67 -2.76
CA SER A 36 23.63 10.19 -2.80
C SER A 36 22.40 9.37 -2.37
N GLY A 37 21.20 9.96 -2.27
CA GLY A 37 20.00 9.26 -1.81
C GLY A 37 20.14 8.78 -0.37
N ARG A 38 20.37 9.70 0.58
CA ARG A 38 20.73 9.39 1.98
C ARG A 38 19.59 8.79 2.84
N GLY A 39 18.42 8.46 2.27
CA GLY A 39 17.31 7.83 2.99
C GLY A 39 16.41 8.78 3.80
N GLY A 40 16.57 10.10 3.66
CA GLY A 40 15.66 11.07 4.30
C GLY A 40 14.25 11.04 3.68
N GLN A 41 13.22 11.45 4.42
CA GLN A 41 11.79 11.40 4.01
C GLN A 41 11.42 12.12 2.70
N ALA A 42 12.30 12.95 2.13
CA ALA A 42 12.03 13.67 0.89
C ALA A 42 12.52 12.84 -0.31
N LEU A 43 11.60 12.28 -1.09
CA LEU A 43 11.92 11.41 -2.22
C LEU A 43 12.78 12.13 -3.27
N LEU A 44 12.45 13.39 -3.58
CA LEU A 44 13.05 14.18 -4.66
C LEU A 44 14.22 15.04 -4.19
N ALA A 45 14.77 14.71 -3.01
CA ALA A 45 15.88 15.44 -2.42
C ALA A 45 17.08 15.48 -3.38
N GLY A 46 17.38 16.69 -3.87
CA GLY A 46 18.50 16.91 -4.77
C GLY A 46 18.25 16.58 -6.23
N LEU A 47 16.99 16.37 -6.66
CA LEU A 47 16.63 16.17 -8.08
C LEU A 47 15.82 17.33 -8.68
N LEU A 48 15.23 18.17 -7.83
CA LEU A 48 14.43 19.32 -8.26
C LEU A 48 15.29 20.53 -8.62
N THR A 49 15.04 21.12 -9.79
CA THR A 49 15.61 22.36 -10.29
C THR A 49 14.50 23.40 -10.46
N CYS A 50 14.74 24.65 -10.11
CA CYS A 50 13.75 25.72 -10.20
C CYS A 50 13.63 26.21 -11.65
N GLY A 51 12.45 26.11 -12.26
CA GLY A 51 12.20 26.61 -13.63
C GLY A 51 12.38 28.12 -13.78
N ARG A 52 12.27 28.89 -12.70
CA ARG A 52 12.41 30.36 -12.74
C ARG A 52 13.85 30.87 -12.65
N CYS A 53 14.73 30.16 -11.95
CA CYS A 53 16.12 30.62 -11.72
C CYS A 53 17.21 29.61 -12.05
N GLY A 54 16.83 28.40 -12.51
CA GLY A 54 17.74 27.32 -12.88
C GLY A 54 18.50 26.68 -11.71
N ARG A 55 18.24 27.08 -10.46
CA ARG A 55 18.97 26.56 -9.29
C ARG A 55 18.22 25.41 -8.62
N ARG A 56 18.97 24.47 -8.03
CA ARG A 56 18.38 23.32 -7.31
C ARG A 56 17.55 23.76 -6.10
N LEU A 57 16.43 23.08 -5.89
CA LEU A 57 15.61 23.26 -4.70
C LEU A 57 16.26 22.57 -3.51
N SER A 58 16.12 23.19 -2.34
CA SER A 58 16.53 22.61 -1.07
C SER A 58 15.33 22.02 -0.35
N VAL A 59 15.58 20.95 0.42
CA VAL A 59 14.58 20.38 1.32
C VAL A 59 14.65 21.14 2.65
N SER A 60 13.50 21.53 3.16
CA SER A 60 13.32 21.99 4.53
C SER A 60 12.28 21.11 5.21
N TYR A 61 12.39 20.97 6.51
CA TYR A 61 11.49 20.16 7.31
C TYR A 61 10.70 21.07 8.24
N ARG A 62 9.37 20.93 8.27
CA ARG A 62 8.48 21.80 9.05
C ARG A 62 7.45 20.98 9.84
N GLY A 63 7.02 21.52 10.98
CA GLY A 63 5.95 20.95 11.79
C GLY A 63 6.37 19.82 12.73
N ARG A 64 5.38 19.27 13.45
CA ARG A 64 5.52 18.09 14.31
C ARG A 64 4.31 17.17 14.08
N PRO A 65 4.48 15.96 13.50
CA PRO A 65 5.74 15.39 13.02
C PRO A 65 6.35 16.20 11.86
N SER A 66 7.65 16.02 11.66
CA SER A 66 8.41 16.78 10.68
C SER A 66 8.03 16.35 9.26
N HIS A 67 7.63 17.30 8.41
CA HIS A 67 7.27 17.02 7.01
C HIS A 67 8.19 17.76 6.03
N PRO A 68 8.60 17.12 4.92
CA PRO A 68 9.46 17.73 3.94
C PRO A 68 8.73 18.76 3.06
N TYR A 69 9.41 19.87 2.80
CA TYR A 69 9.03 20.96 1.90
C TYR A 69 10.19 21.27 0.96
N TYR A 70 9.89 21.43 -0.32
CA TYR A 70 10.84 21.89 -1.33
C TYR A 70 10.77 23.41 -1.43
N GLN A 71 11.94 24.05 -1.39
CA GLN A 71 12.04 25.51 -1.44
C GLN A 71 13.24 25.96 -2.28
N CYS A 72 12.99 26.92 -3.17
CA CYS A 72 14.05 27.65 -3.86
C CYS A 72 14.54 28.80 -2.97
N LYS A 73 15.65 28.58 -2.25
CA LYS A 73 16.22 29.57 -1.31
C LYS A 73 17.42 30.34 -1.84
N SER A 74 17.97 29.96 -3.00
CA SER A 74 19.28 30.46 -3.41
C SER A 74 19.28 31.95 -3.73
N ILE A 75 18.28 32.46 -4.47
CA ILE A 75 18.16 33.90 -4.73
C ILE A 75 17.89 34.68 -3.43
N ASN A 76 17.07 34.12 -2.53
CA ASN A 76 16.79 34.72 -1.23
C ASN A 76 18.05 34.83 -0.35
N GLN A 77 18.91 33.81 -0.34
CA GLN A 77 20.15 33.83 0.44
C GLN A 77 21.22 34.76 -0.15
N MET A 78 21.32 34.84 -1.48
CA MET A 78 22.36 35.65 -2.14
C MET A 78 21.99 37.13 -2.26
N LEU A 79 20.71 37.43 -2.48
CA LEU A 79 20.25 38.77 -2.87
C LEU A 79 19.14 39.32 -1.96
N ALA A 80 18.82 38.66 -0.85
CA ALA A 80 17.72 39.01 0.06
C ALA A 80 16.32 39.14 -0.61
N LYS A 81 16.17 38.64 -1.84
CA LYS A 81 14.91 38.69 -2.61
C LYS A 81 13.89 37.65 -2.12
N PRO A 82 12.59 37.80 -2.44
CA PRO A 82 11.62 36.75 -2.17
C PRO A 82 12.03 35.43 -2.85
N ARG A 83 11.64 34.31 -2.22
CA ARG A 83 11.91 32.97 -2.75
C ARG A 83 11.11 32.76 -4.03
N CYS A 84 11.68 32.07 -5.01
CA CYS A 84 10.96 31.80 -6.27
C CYS A 84 9.70 30.96 -6.05
N MET A 85 9.78 29.95 -5.16
CA MET A 85 8.69 29.02 -4.88
C MET A 85 8.95 28.22 -3.61
N THR A 86 7.88 27.72 -3.01
CA THR A 86 7.89 26.74 -1.90
C THR A 86 6.63 25.89 -1.96
N PHE A 87 6.79 24.56 -1.84
CA PHE A 87 5.68 23.62 -1.82
C PHE A 87 6.00 22.37 -1.00
N GLY A 88 4.98 21.70 -0.48
CA GLY A 88 5.12 20.50 0.37
C GLY A 88 5.33 19.23 -0.45
N ALA A 89 6.09 18.28 0.10
CA ALA A 89 6.37 16.99 -0.55
C ALA A 89 5.19 16.01 -0.51
N SER A 90 4.23 16.20 0.40
CA SER A 90 3.17 15.21 0.71
C SER A 90 2.31 14.78 -0.47
N ARG A 91 2.00 15.69 -1.41
CA ARG A 91 1.28 15.37 -2.65
C ARG A 91 2.22 15.11 -3.83
N ILE A 92 3.41 15.69 -3.78
CA ILE A 92 4.37 15.69 -4.89
C ILE A 92 5.12 14.36 -4.98
N ASP A 93 5.65 13.87 -3.85
CA ASP A 93 6.44 12.64 -3.82
C ASP A 93 5.61 11.42 -4.25
N PRO A 94 4.37 11.21 -3.77
CA PRO A 94 3.54 10.10 -4.26
C PRO A 94 3.15 10.23 -5.74
N ALA A 95 2.86 11.44 -6.23
CA ALA A 95 2.51 11.65 -7.63
C ALA A 95 3.68 11.31 -8.56
N ILE A 96 4.89 11.74 -8.20
CA ILE A 96 6.11 11.37 -8.95
C ILE A 96 6.37 9.86 -8.83
N GLY A 97 6.18 9.27 -7.65
CA GLY A 97 6.29 7.82 -7.47
C GLY A 97 5.39 7.05 -8.43
N LYS A 98 4.13 7.47 -8.57
CA LYS A 98 3.18 6.87 -9.52
C LYS A 98 3.63 7.01 -10.97
N GLU A 99 4.04 8.20 -11.38
CA GLU A 99 4.52 8.45 -12.74
C GLU A 99 5.73 7.59 -13.09
N ILE A 100 6.66 7.39 -12.15
CA ILE A 100 7.82 6.51 -12.33
C ILE A 100 7.38 5.06 -12.52
N LEU A 101 6.47 4.58 -11.69
CA LEU A 101 5.94 3.23 -11.85
C LEU A 101 5.26 3.08 -13.21
N SER A 102 4.38 4.00 -13.59
CA SER A 102 3.73 3.98 -14.90
C SER A 102 4.71 3.99 -16.08
N ALA A 103 5.82 4.72 -15.97
CA ALA A 103 6.86 4.76 -17.01
C ALA A 103 7.68 3.45 -17.08
N VAL A 104 7.92 2.79 -15.95
CA VAL A 104 8.77 1.59 -15.88
C VAL A 104 7.98 0.30 -16.11
N THR A 105 6.69 0.26 -15.76
CA THR A 105 5.86 -0.94 -15.84
C THR A 105 5.93 -1.65 -17.20
N PRO A 106 5.80 -0.96 -18.36
CA PRO A 106 5.89 -1.64 -19.67
C PRO A 106 7.25 -2.32 -19.88
N MET A 107 8.34 -1.65 -19.51
CA MET A 107 9.70 -2.19 -19.62
C MET A 107 9.93 -3.36 -18.65
N ALA A 108 9.35 -3.31 -17.46
CA ALA A 108 9.43 -4.39 -16.49
C ALA A 108 8.72 -5.65 -16.98
N ILE A 109 7.56 -5.48 -17.62
CA ILE A 109 6.81 -6.59 -18.24
C ILE A 109 7.61 -7.19 -19.40
N GLU A 110 8.13 -6.36 -20.31
CA GLU A 110 8.96 -6.82 -21.43
C GLU A 110 10.21 -7.56 -20.94
N ALA A 111 10.92 -7.03 -19.94
CA ALA A 111 12.10 -7.67 -19.37
C ALA A 111 11.75 -9.00 -18.69
N ALA A 112 10.60 -9.11 -18.03
CA ALA A 112 10.15 -10.36 -17.42
C ALA A 112 9.79 -11.40 -18.49
N MET A 113 9.11 -11.00 -19.57
CA MET A 113 8.83 -11.86 -20.71
C MET A 113 10.12 -12.35 -21.38
N GLU A 114 11.12 -11.48 -21.53
CA GLU A 114 12.42 -11.86 -22.09
C GLU A 114 13.17 -12.84 -21.18
N ALA A 115 13.16 -12.61 -19.87
CA ALA A 115 13.77 -13.51 -18.90
C ALA A 115 13.10 -14.90 -18.92
N ASP A 116 11.78 -14.96 -19.08
CA ASP A 116 11.02 -16.20 -19.21
C ASP A 116 11.30 -16.92 -20.55
N ARG A 117 11.42 -16.18 -21.67
CA ARG A 117 11.90 -16.76 -22.94
C ARG A 117 13.28 -17.38 -22.78
N ALA A 118 14.24 -16.61 -22.25
CA ALA A 118 15.59 -17.11 -22.01
C ALA A 118 15.61 -18.30 -21.04
N HIS A 119 14.71 -18.32 -20.05
CA HIS A 119 14.56 -19.46 -19.15
C HIS A 119 14.08 -20.71 -19.88
N ARG A 120 13.06 -20.60 -20.75
CA ARG A 120 12.57 -21.71 -21.56
C ARG A 120 13.62 -22.22 -22.53
N ASP A 121 14.33 -21.33 -23.21
CA ASP A 121 15.41 -21.71 -24.13
C ASP A 121 16.51 -22.51 -23.40
N ASN A 122 16.85 -22.09 -22.17
CA ASN A 122 17.79 -22.82 -21.33
C ASN A 122 17.26 -24.19 -20.88
N LEU A 123 15.96 -24.31 -20.59
CA LEU A 123 15.34 -25.60 -20.26
C LEU A 123 15.36 -26.55 -21.47
N GLU A 124 14.98 -26.05 -22.65
CA GLU A 124 15.04 -26.82 -23.89
C GLU A 124 16.46 -27.28 -24.21
N GLU A 125 17.46 -26.40 -24.05
CA GLU A 125 18.86 -26.77 -24.26
C GLU A 125 19.33 -27.85 -23.28
N ARG A 126 18.92 -27.76 -22.02
CA ARG A 126 19.19 -28.81 -21.03
C ARG A 126 18.54 -30.14 -21.42
N HIS A 127 17.30 -30.12 -21.93
CA HIS A 127 16.63 -31.33 -22.41
C HIS A 127 17.33 -31.91 -23.64
N ARG A 128 17.74 -31.07 -24.60
CA ARG A 128 18.52 -31.48 -25.78
C ARG A 128 19.83 -32.16 -25.38
N MET A 129 20.57 -31.58 -24.42
CA MET A 129 21.78 -32.18 -23.87
C MET A 129 21.53 -33.57 -23.26
N MET A 130 20.48 -33.71 -22.44
CA MET A 130 20.11 -34.99 -21.84
C MET A 130 19.66 -36.03 -22.88
N GLU A 131 18.96 -35.60 -23.94
CA GLU A 131 18.57 -36.46 -25.06
C GLU A 131 19.77 -36.95 -25.85
N LEU A 132 20.76 -36.09 -26.10
CA LEU A 132 22.02 -36.47 -26.74
C LEU A 132 22.81 -37.47 -25.89
N ASP A 133 22.90 -37.25 -24.58
CA ASP A 133 23.53 -38.20 -23.65
C ASP A 133 22.84 -39.57 -23.68
N LEU A 134 21.51 -39.59 -23.74
CA LEU A 134 20.73 -40.81 -23.88
C LEU A 134 20.98 -41.51 -25.23
N GLN A 135 21.03 -40.75 -26.33
CA GLN A 135 21.37 -41.30 -27.65
C GLN A 135 22.75 -41.94 -27.65
N GLN A 136 23.73 -41.29 -27.03
CA GLN A 136 25.08 -41.83 -26.89
C GLN A 136 25.07 -43.12 -26.05
N ALA A 137 24.38 -43.13 -24.91
CA ALA A 137 24.28 -44.32 -24.06
C ALA A 137 23.63 -45.50 -24.81
N ARG A 138 22.57 -45.25 -25.59
CA ARG A 138 21.91 -46.27 -26.42
C ARG A 138 22.84 -46.83 -27.48
N TYR A 139 23.60 -45.95 -28.16
CA TYR A 139 24.58 -46.39 -29.14
C TYR A 139 25.68 -47.26 -28.53
N GLU A 140 26.21 -46.87 -27.37
CA GLU A 140 27.22 -47.65 -26.64
C GLU A 140 26.68 -49.03 -26.22
N ALA A 141 25.43 -49.11 -25.75
CA ALA A 141 24.78 -50.37 -25.42
C ALA A 141 24.63 -51.29 -26.64
N SER A 142 24.17 -50.77 -27.78
CA SER A 142 24.07 -51.54 -29.04
C SER A 142 25.44 -51.94 -29.60
N LEU A 143 26.50 -51.17 -29.34
CA LEU A 143 27.86 -51.56 -29.70
C LEU A 143 28.40 -52.68 -28.80
N ALA A 144 28.15 -52.60 -27.49
CA ALA A 144 28.53 -53.63 -26.53
C ALA A 144 27.81 -54.97 -26.81
N GLU A 145 26.53 -54.92 -27.14
CA GLU A 145 25.74 -56.08 -27.58
C GLU A 145 26.37 -56.76 -28.80
N ARG A 146 26.66 -56.00 -29.86
CA ARG A 146 27.29 -56.56 -31.09
C ARG A 146 28.66 -57.17 -30.81
N ARG A 147 29.44 -56.58 -29.90
CA ARG A 147 30.75 -57.14 -29.49
C ARG A 147 30.60 -58.44 -28.72
N TYR A 148 29.63 -58.53 -27.81
CA TYR A 148 29.33 -59.75 -27.09
C TYR A 148 28.85 -60.86 -28.04
N ALA A 149 27.91 -60.55 -28.93
CA ALA A 149 27.36 -61.50 -29.90
C ALA A 149 28.40 -62.04 -30.90
N ALA A 150 29.45 -61.27 -31.20
CA ALA A 150 30.55 -61.67 -32.07
C ALA A 150 31.66 -62.47 -31.36
N CYS A 151 31.61 -62.62 -30.03
CA CYS A 151 32.62 -63.34 -29.26
C CYS A 151 32.46 -64.86 -29.44
N ASP A 152 33.59 -65.55 -29.68
CA ASP A 152 33.62 -67.02 -29.69
C ASP A 152 33.29 -67.59 -28.29
N PRO A 153 32.37 -68.56 -28.17
CA PRO A 153 32.03 -69.21 -26.90
C PRO A 153 33.21 -69.82 -26.14
N ASP A 154 34.27 -70.25 -26.84
CA ASP A 154 35.44 -70.87 -26.21
C ASP A 154 36.27 -69.85 -25.40
N ASN A 155 36.12 -68.55 -25.69
CA ASN A 155 36.78 -67.45 -24.97
C ASN A 155 35.99 -66.99 -23.73
N ARG A 156 35.73 -67.92 -22.81
CA ARG A 156 34.80 -67.75 -21.68
C ARG A 156 35.06 -66.51 -20.79
N LEU A 157 36.32 -66.16 -20.55
CA LEU A 157 36.69 -64.98 -19.75
C LEU A 157 36.38 -63.66 -20.49
N ILE A 158 36.58 -63.63 -21.81
CA ILE A 158 36.31 -62.45 -22.64
C ILE A 158 34.79 -62.26 -22.76
N ALA A 159 34.04 -63.34 -22.96
CA ALA A 159 32.59 -63.31 -22.99
C ALA A 159 31.99 -62.74 -21.68
N ALA A 160 32.46 -63.20 -20.52
CA ALA A 160 32.01 -62.69 -19.22
C ALA A 160 32.32 -61.20 -19.00
N GLN A 161 33.48 -60.72 -19.48
CA GLN A 161 33.84 -59.30 -19.39
C GLN A 161 33.00 -58.44 -20.35
N LEU A 162 32.72 -58.92 -21.56
CA LEU A 162 31.86 -58.25 -22.53
C LEU A 162 30.41 -58.18 -22.05
N GLU A 163 29.89 -59.26 -21.45
CA GLU A 163 28.58 -59.30 -20.80
C GLU A 163 28.48 -58.23 -19.72
N LYS A 164 29.44 -58.17 -18.79
CA LYS A 164 29.49 -57.14 -17.75
C LYS A 164 29.56 -55.73 -18.32
N SER A 165 30.28 -55.53 -19.43
CA SER A 165 30.34 -54.24 -20.11
C SER A 165 29.01 -53.85 -20.76
N TRP A 166 28.28 -54.82 -21.30
CA TRP A 166 26.96 -54.62 -21.88
C TRP A 166 25.91 -54.32 -20.81
N GLU A 167 25.89 -55.08 -19.70
CA GLU A 167 25.04 -54.78 -18.53
C GLU A 167 25.28 -53.36 -17.99
N SER A 168 26.54 -52.93 -17.90
CA SER A 168 26.88 -51.57 -17.47
C SER A 168 26.36 -50.51 -18.44
N ALA A 169 26.41 -50.76 -19.75
CA ALA A 169 25.89 -49.85 -20.75
C ALA A 169 24.35 -49.78 -20.71
N LEU A 170 23.67 -50.91 -20.50
CA LEU A 170 22.21 -50.95 -20.32
C LEU A 170 21.76 -50.18 -19.07
N ARG A 171 22.44 -50.35 -17.93
CA ARG A 171 22.15 -49.56 -16.72
C ARG A 171 22.36 -48.06 -16.93
N ARG A 172 23.35 -47.67 -17.75
CA ARG A 172 23.56 -46.26 -18.11
C ARG A 172 22.38 -45.72 -18.94
N VAL A 173 21.86 -46.50 -19.89
CA VAL A 173 20.64 -46.14 -20.65
C VAL A 173 19.46 -45.92 -19.69
N GLU A 174 19.17 -46.87 -18.81
CA GLU A 174 18.08 -46.74 -17.82
C GLU A 174 18.23 -45.49 -16.94
N THR A 175 19.46 -45.20 -16.51
CA THR A 175 19.76 -44.01 -15.70
C THR A 175 19.50 -42.71 -16.46
N CYS A 176 19.95 -42.63 -17.71
CA CYS A 176 19.72 -41.47 -18.58
C CYS A 176 18.23 -41.28 -18.91
N GLU A 177 17.49 -42.36 -19.17
CA GLU A 177 16.04 -42.32 -19.43
C GLU A 177 15.25 -41.85 -18.20
N ALA A 178 15.59 -42.36 -17.02
CA ALA A 178 14.99 -41.94 -15.77
C ALA A 178 15.25 -40.46 -15.48
N ALA A 179 16.49 -39.99 -15.67
CA ALA A 179 16.87 -38.60 -15.47
C ALA A 179 16.12 -37.64 -16.41
N LEU A 180 16.02 -37.99 -17.71
CA LEU A 180 15.28 -37.19 -18.69
C LEU A 180 13.78 -37.15 -18.37
N THR A 181 13.20 -38.29 -17.98
CA THR A 181 11.77 -38.39 -17.61
C THR A 181 11.47 -37.56 -16.37
N GLN A 182 12.33 -37.65 -15.35
CA GLN A 182 12.20 -36.87 -14.12
C GLN A 182 12.32 -35.37 -14.39
N ALA A 183 13.29 -34.94 -15.20
CA ALA A 183 13.47 -33.53 -15.56
C ALA A 183 12.22 -32.97 -16.25
N ARG A 184 11.67 -33.70 -17.25
CA ARG A 184 10.43 -33.30 -17.94
C ARG A 184 9.22 -33.22 -17.01
N GLN A 185 9.10 -34.13 -16.05
CA GLN A 185 8.01 -34.10 -15.07
C GLN A 185 8.09 -32.89 -14.13
N ILE A 186 9.29 -32.55 -13.66
CA ILE A 186 9.52 -31.38 -12.82
C ILE A 186 9.15 -30.11 -13.59
N ASP A 187 9.64 -29.98 -14.82
CA ASP A 187 9.43 -28.77 -15.62
C ASP A 187 7.97 -28.60 -16.06
N ALA A 188 7.25 -29.70 -16.35
CA ALA A 188 5.81 -29.67 -16.65
C ALA A 188 4.94 -29.21 -15.46
N GLY A 189 5.45 -29.31 -14.24
CA GLY A 189 4.76 -28.86 -13.02
C GLY A 189 4.89 -27.36 -12.74
N ILE A 190 5.73 -26.63 -13.48
CA ILE A 190 5.96 -25.20 -13.27
C ILE A 190 4.86 -24.41 -13.98
N PRO A 191 4.02 -23.65 -13.25
CA PRO A 191 2.97 -22.85 -13.87
C PRO A 191 3.56 -21.72 -14.72
N THR A 192 2.88 -21.39 -15.82
CA THR A 192 3.25 -20.23 -16.65
C THR A 192 3.14 -18.94 -15.82
N PRO A 193 4.19 -18.12 -15.77
CA PRO A 193 4.15 -16.86 -15.02
C PRO A 193 3.08 -15.90 -15.60
N ASP A 194 2.32 -15.26 -14.70
CA ASP A 194 1.40 -14.18 -15.06
C ASP A 194 2.14 -12.83 -15.01
N PHE A 195 2.44 -12.28 -16.17
CA PHE A 195 3.13 -10.99 -16.28
C PHE A 195 2.22 -9.78 -16.06
N ALA A 196 0.89 -9.94 -16.10
CA ALA A 196 -0.03 -8.82 -15.83
C ALA A 196 0.00 -8.41 -14.35
N GLY A 197 0.28 -9.36 -13.45
CA GLY A 197 0.45 -9.13 -12.01
C GLY A 197 1.65 -8.24 -11.67
N ILE A 198 2.71 -8.22 -12.51
CA ILE A 198 3.97 -7.52 -12.23
C ILE A 198 3.77 -6.02 -12.00
N ALA A 199 2.86 -5.40 -12.74
CA ALA A 199 2.52 -3.98 -12.55
C ALA A 199 1.99 -3.71 -11.13
N THR A 200 1.10 -4.58 -10.67
CA THR A 200 0.48 -4.51 -9.34
C THR A 200 1.50 -4.83 -8.26
N ASP A 201 2.34 -5.83 -8.48
CA ASP A 201 3.42 -6.22 -7.57
C ASP A 201 4.47 -5.11 -7.42
N LEU A 202 4.76 -4.36 -8.49
CA LEU A 202 5.70 -3.25 -8.45
C LEU A 202 5.14 -2.07 -7.63
N GLU A 203 3.86 -1.74 -7.78
CA GLU A 203 3.21 -0.72 -6.95
C GLU A 203 3.13 -1.14 -5.48
N ALA A 204 2.81 -2.41 -5.22
CA ALA A 204 2.80 -3.00 -3.89
C ALA A 204 4.19 -2.96 -3.25
N ALA A 205 5.23 -3.40 -3.97
CA ALA A 205 6.61 -3.37 -3.53
C ALA A 205 7.09 -1.94 -3.27
N TRP A 206 6.78 -0.99 -4.16
CA TRP A 206 7.12 0.42 -3.97
C TRP A 206 6.48 1.00 -2.70
N SER A 207 5.25 0.60 -2.39
CA SER A 207 4.50 1.10 -1.24
C SER A 207 4.77 0.32 0.06
N ALA A 208 5.51 -0.79 -0.02
CA ALA A 208 5.73 -1.68 1.11
C ALA A 208 6.55 -0.99 2.23
N PRO A 209 6.21 -1.26 3.52
CA PRO A 209 6.86 -0.60 4.66
C PRO A 209 8.31 -1.01 4.86
N ASN A 210 8.71 -2.18 4.34
CA ASN A 210 10.08 -2.70 4.38
C ASN A 210 10.99 -2.08 3.31
N VAL A 211 10.45 -1.38 2.30
CA VAL A 211 11.25 -0.69 1.29
C VAL A 211 11.73 0.64 1.86
N ASP A 212 13.05 0.74 2.05
CA ASP A 212 13.69 1.96 2.52
C ASP A 212 13.52 3.09 1.49
N THR A 213 13.33 4.31 2.01
CA THR A 213 13.32 5.53 1.21
C THR A 213 14.64 5.71 0.45
N ARG A 214 15.76 5.19 0.98
CA ARG A 214 17.04 5.14 0.25
C ARG A 214 16.93 4.38 -1.07
N CYS A 215 16.29 3.21 -1.06
CA CYS A 215 16.11 2.39 -2.26
C CYS A 215 15.26 3.14 -3.29
N ARG A 216 14.12 3.71 -2.87
CA ARG A 216 13.26 4.55 -3.72
C ARG A 216 14.03 5.72 -4.33
N GLN A 217 14.85 6.39 -3.53
CA GLN A 217 15.70 7.50 -3.97
C GLN A 217 16.77 7.08 -4.99
N GLN A 218 17.36 5.90 -4.82
CA GLN A 218 18.36 5.37 -5.75
C GLN A 218 17.72 5.01 -7.09
N LEU A 219 16.58 4.30 -7.06
CA LEU A 219 15.82 3.96 -8.27
C LEU A 219 15.41 5.22 -9.04
N LEU A 220 14.95 6.26 -8.34
CA LEU A 220 14.57 7.50 -9.01
C LEU A 220 15.75 8.16 -9.73
N ARG A 221 16.97 8.04 -9.19
CA ARG A 221 18.19 8.58 -9.80
C ARG A 221 18.74 7.74 -10.95
N THR A 222 18.37 6.47 -11.05
CA THR A 222 18.74 5.66 -12.22
C THR A 222 17.89 6.08 -13.41
N LEU A 223 16.62 6.43 -13.18
CA LEU A 223 15.64 6.73 -14.24
C LEU A 223 15.54 8.21 -14.61
N VAL A 224 15.78 9.12 -13.67
CA VAL A 224 15.55 10.56 -13.84
C VAL A 224 16.87 11.33 -13.82
N THR A 225 17.04 12.21 -14.80
CA THR A 225 18.19 13.14 -14.90
C THR A 225 17.99 14.32 -13.95
N ASP A 226 16.89 15.03 -14.11
CA ASP A 226 16.43 16.10 -13.23
C ASP A 226 14.92 16.35 -13.38
N ILE A 227 14.36 17.11 -12.45
CA ILE A 227 12.95 17.50 -12.48
C ILE A 227 12.89 19.02 -12.37
N VAL A 228 12.40 19.69 -13.41
CA VAL A 228 12.19 21.14 -13.40
C VAL A 228 10.84 21.43 -12.75
N ALA A 229 10.88 22.18 -11.65
CA ALA A 229 9.72 22.58 -10.90
C ALA A 229 9.39 24.05 -11.12
N ASP A 230 8.12 24.33 -11.38
CA ASP A 230 7.52 25.66 -11.30
C ASP A 230 6.22 25.62 -10.50
N VAL A 231 5.76 26.80 -10.10
CA VAL A 231 4.47 26.97 -9.42
C VAL A 231 3.65 27.98 -10.20
N ASP A 232 2.49 27.54 -10.68
CA ASP A 232 1.44 28.43 -11.15
C ASP A 232 0.67 28.92 -9.92
N GLU A 233 0.77 30.22 -9.61
CA GLU A 233 0.08 30.79 -8.45
C GLU A 233 -1.39 31.15 -8.77
N GLU A 234 -1.77 31.31 -10.04
CA GLU A 234 -3.16 31.59 -10.44
C GLU A 234 -4.00 30.32 -10.32
N GLN A 235 -3.54 29.23 -10.93
CA GLN A 235 -4.20 27.91 -10.85
C GLN A 235 -3.87 27.16 -9.56
N ARG A 236 -2.87 27.65 -8.81
CA ARG A 236 -2.32 27.00 -7.61
C ARG A 236 -1.86 25.58 -7.89
N GLU A 237 -1.05 25.41 -8.91
CA GLU A 237 -0.50 24.12 -9.30
C GLU A 237 1.02 24.12 -9.20
N VAL A 238 1.58 23.00 -8.78
CA VAL A 238 3.00 22.72 -8.96
C VAL A 238 3.15 22.00 -10.29
N ILE A 239 3.89 22.60 -11.20
CA ILE A 239 4.21 22.04 -12.51
C ILE A 239 5.57 21.38 -12.39
N LEU A 240 5.64 20.09 -12.70
CA LEU A 240 6.87 19.30 -12.65
C LEU A 240 7.12 18.74 -14.04
N THR A 241 8.22 19.14 -14.66
CA THR A 241 8.70 18.55 -15.91
C THR A 241 9.83 17.60 -15.58
N ILE A 242 9.59 16.30 -15.79
CA ILE A 242 10.53 15.21 -15.51
C ILE A 242 11.38 15.00 -16.75
N HIS A 243 12.70 15.04 -16.60
CA HIS A 243 13.62 14.68 -17.66
C HIS A 243 14.15 13.26 -17.43
N TRP A 244 13.70 12.32 -18.26
CA TRP A 244 14.09 10.93 -18.16
C TRP A 244 15.50 10.70 -18.70
N LYS A 245 16.19 9.70 -18.16
CA LYS A 245 17.42 9.17 -18.78
C LYS A 245 17.00 8.42 -20.03
N GLY A 246 17.13 9.09 -21.17
CA GLY A 246 16.54 8.65 -22.45
C GLY A 246 16.05 9.82 -23.30
N GLY A 247 16.05 11.04 -22.76
CA GLY A 247 15.74 12.27 -23.51
C GLY A 247 14.24 12.56 -23.67
N GLN A 248 13.37 11.65 -23.24
CA GLN A 248 11.94 11.90 -23.14
C GLN A 248 11.63 12.81 -21.94
N HIS A 249 10.54 13.56 -22.04
CA HIS A 249 10.05 14.43 -20.97
C HIS A 249 8.57 14.16 -20.66
N SER A 250 8.23 14.06 -19.38
CA SER A 250 6.84 14.02 -18.91
C SER A 250 6.53 15.29 -18.11
N GLN A 251 5.28 15.78 -18.16
CA GLN A 251 4.85 16.90 -17.33
C GLN A 251 3.69 16.50 -16.44
N LEU A 252 3.82 16.82 -15.15
CA LEU A 252 2.77 16.65 -14.15
C LEU A 252 2.33 18.01 -13.60
N ARG A 253 1.02 18.17 -13.42
CA ARG A 253 0.41 19.32 -12.74
C ARG A 253 -0.28 18.84 -11.47
N ILE A 254 0.12 19.38 -10.33
CA ILE A 254 -0.36 18.92 -9.03
C ILE A 254 -0.89 20.09 -8.21
N ARG A 255 -2.17 20.03 -7.84
CA ARG A 255 -2.84 21.07 -7.03
C ARG A 255 -2.17 21.30 -5.68
N LYS A 256 -1.76 22.56 -5.45
CA LYS A 256 -1.25 23.09 -4.18
C LYS A 256 -2.42 23.34 -3.22
N PRO A 257 -2.41 22.77 -2.00
CA PRO A 257 -3.48 22.97 -1.02
C PRO A 257 -3.68 24.46 -0.69
N ASN A 258 -4.92 24.85 -0.38
CA ASN A 258 -5.25 26.18 0.14
C ASN A 258 -4.55 26.45 1.49
N PRO A 259 -4.25 27.71 1.86
CA PRO A 259 -3.83 28.02 3.23
C PRO A 259 -4.85 27.44 4.22
N GLY A 260 -4.38 26.63 5.17
CA GLY A 260 -5.24 25.93 6.13
C GLY A 260 -5.86 24.61 5.64
N GLU A 261 -5.75 24.27 4.34
CA GLU A 261 -6.16 22.95 3.84
C GLU A 261 -5.12 21.89 4.23
N HIS A 262 -5.56 20.85 4.93
CA HIS A 262 -4.71 19.73 5.32
C HIS A 262 -5.32 18.38 4.88
N GLY A 263 -4.46 17.39 4.61
CA GLY A 263 -4.89 16.06 4.13
C GLY A 263 -5.72 15.26 5.13
N GLN A 264 -5.72 15.63 6.41
CA GLN A 264 -6.54 15.03 7.46
C GLN A 264 -7.97 15.57 7.43
N LYS A 265 -8.66 15.44 6.29
CA LYS A 265 -10.06 15.81 6.17
C LYS A 265 -10.91 14.75 6.84
N THR A 266 -11.92 15.17 7.60
CA THR A 266 -12.95 14.24 8.09
C THR A 266 -13.58 13.52 6.90
N PRO A 267 -13.82 12.19 6.99
CA PRO A 267 -14.49 11.44 5.93
C PRO A 267 -15.83 12.10 5.57
N ASP A 268 -16.13 12.20 4.27
CA ASP A 268 -17.38 12.80 3.81
C ASP A 268 -18.61 12.03 4.33
N ALA A 269 -18.47 10.72 4.59
CA ALA A 269 -19.47 9.90 5.28
C ALA A 269 -19.77 10.40 6.70
N ALA A 270 -18.75 10.75 7.48
CA ALA A 270 -18.95 11.33 8.81
C ALA A 270 -19.61 12.72 8.74
N LEU A 271 -19.26 13.52 7.73
CA LEU A 271 -19.94 14.80 7.48
C LEU A 271 -21.40 14.61 7.06
N ALA A 272 -21.72 13.56 6.29
CA ALA A 272 -23.10 13.23 5.91
C ALA A 272 -23.94 12.84 7.13
N VAL A 273 -23.42 11.98 8.01
CA VAL A 273 -24.05 11.62 9.29
C VAL A 273 -24.22 12.87 10.16
N MET A 274 -23.20 13.73 10.22
CA MET A 274 -23.30 14.99 10.96
C MET A 274 -24.37 15.93 10.40
N ARG A 275 -24.54 16.00 9.07
CA ARG A 275 -25.58 16.83 8.42
C ARG A 275 -26.98 16.28 8.66
N SER A 276 -27.13 14.97 8.58
CA SER A 276 -28.43 14.31 8.77
C SER A 276 -28.85 14.32 10.25
N MET A 277 -27.89 14.27 11.17
CA MET A 277 -28.13 14.43 12.60
C MET A 277 -28.05 15.89 13.10
N ALA A 278 -27.63 16.83 12.26
CA ALA A 278 -27.64 18.24 12.62
C ALA A 278 -29.06 18.70 12.92
N THR A 279 -29.21 19.78 13.68
CA THR A 279 -30.51 20.38 14.08
C THR A 279 -31.33 19.60 15.10
N ARG A 280 -31.42 18.27 15.04
CA ARG A 280 -32.32 17.46 15.88
C ARG A 280 -31.65 16.71 17.02
N TRP A 281 -30.32 16.56 17.00
CA TRP A 281 -29.57 15.85 18.05
C TRP A 281 -28.40 16.68 18.57
N SER A 282 -28.03 16.47 19.84
CA SER A 282 -26.94 17.22 20.46
C SER A 282 -25.59 16.84 19.86
N ASP A 283 -24.61 17.75 19.93
CA ASP A 283 -23.26 17.46 19.46
C ASP A 283 -22.65 16.24 20.20
N ALA A 284 -23.11 15.93 21.42
CA ALA A 284 -22.73 14.72 22.17
C ALA A 284 -23.36 13.44 21.61
N ASP A 285 -24.62 13.48 21.23
CA ASP A 285 -25.32 12.34 20.60
C ASP A 285 -24.72 12.03 19.21
N ILE A 286 -24.42 13.07 18.44
CA ILE A 286 -23.73 12.94 17.15
C ILE A 286 -22.37 12.28 17.34
N ALA A 287 -21.59 12.72 18.34
CA ALA A 287 -20.29 12.12 18.64
C ALA A 287 -20.42 10.64 19.05
N ALA A 288 -21.39 10.29 19.88
CA ALA A 288 -21.64 8.92 20.31
C ALA A 288 -22.06 7.99 19.15
N THR A 289 -22.84 8.50 18.19
CA THR A 289 -23.23 7.74 16.98
C THR A 289 -22.04 7.53 16.06
N LEU A 290 -21.26 8.57 15.76
CA LEU A 290 -20.05 8.43 14.92
C LEU A 290 -19.06 7.41 15.50
N ASN A 291 -18.86 7.42 16.82
CA ASN A 291 -17.99 6.44 17.49
C ASN A 291 -18.55 5.01 17.43
N ARG A 292 -19.88 4.82 17.60
CA ARG A 292 -20.51 3.49 17.49
C ARG A 292 -20.43 2.91 16.09
N MET A 293 -20.50 3.77 15.06
CA MET A 293 -20.29 3.38 13.67
C MET A 293 -18.81 3.11 13.32
N GLY A 294 -17.90 3.18 14.29
CA GLY A 294 -16.46 3.00 14.07
C GLY A 294 -15.80 4.13 13.26
N MET A 295 -16.50 5.25 13.04
CA MET A 295 -15.95 6.36 12.28
C MET A 295 -14.96 7.16 13.11
N GLN A 296 -13.79 7.46 12.54
CA GLN A 296 -12.78 8.31 13.16
C GLN A 296 -12.73 9.69 12.49
N THR A 297 -12.23 10.68 13.24
CA THR A 297 -11.90 11.99 12.67
C THR A 297 -10.79 11.85 11.61
N GLY A 298 -10.59 12.86 10.75
CA GLY A 298 -9.47 12.87 9.79
C GLY A 298 -8.07 12.74 10.42
N GLN A 299 -7.98 12.90 11.75
CA GLN A 299 -6.78 12.72 12.57
C GLN A 299 -6.67 11.34 13.24
N GLY A 300 -7.58 10.40 12.96
CA GLY A 300 -7.63 9.09 13.62
C GLY A 300 -8.08 9.14 15.08
N LYS A 301 -8.63 10.27 15.55
CA LYS A 301 -9.12 10.44 16.93
C LYS A 301 -10.61 10.10 17.01
N THR A 302 -11.05 9.69 18.20
CA THR A 302 -12.45 9.51 18.56
C THR A 302 -13.23 10.83 18.52
N TRP A 303 -14.53 10.75 18.28
CA TRP A 303 -15.42 11.89 18.29
C TRP A 303 -15.78 12.32 19.71
N THR A 304 -15.77 13.63 19.94
CA THR A 304 -16.29 14.27 21.16
C THR A 304 -17.23 15.40 20.76
N ALA A 305 -18.14 15.79 21.65
CA ALA A 305 -19.09 16.89 21.40
C ALA A 305 -18.38 18.17 20.92
N ARG A 306 -17.22 18.50 21.54
CA ARG A 306 -16.39 19.64 21.14
C ARG A 306 -15.84 19.52 19.70
N ARG A 307 -15.40 18.32 19.29
CA ARG A 307 -14.88 18.07 17.93
C ARG A 307 -15.98 18.14 16.88
N VAL A 308 -17.16 17.59 17.19
CA VAL A 308 -18.36 17.70 16.36
C VAL A 308 -18.76 19.16 16.20
N GLY A 309 -18.90 19.91 17.29
CA GLY A 309 -19.28 21.33 17.26
C GLY A 309 -18.29 22.22 16.49
N ALA A 310 -16.98 22.00 16.67
CA ALA A 310 -15.95 22.71 15.93
C ALA A 310 -16.04 22.44 14.42
N LEU A 311 -16.17 21.17 14.02
CA LEU A 311 -16.26 20.78 12.62
C LEU A 311 -17.56 21.25 11.98
N ARG A 312 -18.68 21.15 12.72
CA ARG A 312 -19.98 21.68 12.35
C ARG A 312 -19.92 23.17 12.02
N THR A 313 -19.21 23.95 12.85
CA THR A 313 -19.00 25.39 12.64
C THR A 313 -18.22 25.66 11.36
N VAL A 314 -17.12 24.95 11.13
CA VAL A 314 -16.29 25.08 9.92
C VAL A 314 -17.09 24.75 8.64
N HIS A 315 -17.94 23.72 8.70
CA HIS A 315 -18.76 23.28 7.57
C HIS A 315 -20.12 24.00 7.48
N LYS A 316 -20.36 25.02 8.32
CA LYS A 316 -21.64 25.76 8.39
C LYS A 316 -22.86 24.85 8.55
N ILE A 317 -22.69 23.72 9.23
CA ILE A 317 -23.77 22.79 9.55
C ILE A 317 -24.52 23.39 10.76
N HIS A 318 -25.84 23.53 10.66
CA HIS A 318 -26.61 24.19 11.69
C HIS A 318 -26.63 23.36 12.99
N GLY A 319 -26.57 24.03 14.14
CA GLY A 319 -26.47 23.36 15.44
C GLY A 319 -27.74 22.70 15.91
N TYR A 320 -27.59 21.91 16.96
CA TYR A 320 -28.70 21.33 17.71
C TYR A 320 -29.71 22.43 18.08
N ARG A 321 -30.89 22.42 17.44
CA ARG A 321 -32.01 23.33 17.70
C ARG A 321 -32.82 22.83 18.89
N SER A 322 -32.20 22.63 20.05
CA SER A 322 -32.92 22.32 21.28
C SER A 322 -33.58 23.54 21.94
N ALA A 323 -33.93 24.56 21.16
CA ALA A 323 -34.71 25.71 21.63
C ALA A 323 -36.12 25.75 21.04
N GLU A 324 -36.36 25.15 19.86
CA GLU A 324 -37.70 25.05 19.28
C GLU A 324 -38.34 23.72 19.70
N LYS A 325 -38.88 23.70 20.91
CA LYS A 325 -39.76 22.63 21.41
C LYS A 325 -41.14 22.71 20.72
N ASN A 326 -41.18 22.53 19.41
CA ASN A 326 -42.46 22.52 18.68
C ASN A 326 -43.33 21.30 19.02
N GLY A 327 -42.85 20.41 19.91
CA GLY A 327 -43.62 19.29 20.44
C GLY A 327 -43.74 18.09 19.49
N GLU A 328 -43.30 18.22 18.24
CA GLU A 328 -43.52 17.20 17.20
C GLU A 328 -42.56 16.00 17.30
N GLY A 329 -41.32 16.18 17.74
CA GLY A 329 -40.30 15.12 17.86
C GLY A 329 -39.74 14.99 19.26
N LEU A 330 -39.76 13.78 19.81
CA LEU A 330 -39.30 13.45 21.16
C LEU A 330 -38.13 12.47 21.11
N THR A 331 -37.17 12.68 22.00
CA THR A 331 -36.13 11.68 22.29
C THR A 331 -36.72 10.50 23.06
N LEU A 332 -36.04 9.36 23.06
CA LEU A 332 -36.47 8.17 23.79
C LEU A 332 -36.71 8.43 25.30
N THR A 333 -35.91 9.31 25.91
CA THR A 333 -36.06 9.70 27.33
C THR A 333 -37.27 10.60 27.54
N GLU A 334 -37.56 11.51 26.61
CA GLU A 334 -38.74 12.39 26.68
C GLU A 334 -40.03 11.63 26.39
N ALA A 335 -40.02 10.69 25.44
CA ALA A 335 -41.13 9.78 25.17
C ALA A 335 -41.44 8.90 26.39
N ALA A 336 -40.40 8.37 27.04
CA ALA A 336 -40.54 7.59 28.27
C ALA A 336 -41.18 8.43 29.40
N LYS A 337 -40.74 9.69 29.57
CA LYS A 337 -41.33 10.62 30.54
C LYS A 337 -42.80 10.94 30.22
N LYS A 338 -43.13 11.21 28.95
CA LYS A 338 -44.52 11.50 28.53
C LYS A 338 -45.47 10.32 28.75
N LEU A 339 -45.02 9.09 28.48
CA LEU A 339 -45.80 7.87 28.72
C LEU A 339 -45.80 7.40 30.19
N GLY A 340 -44.96 8.00 31.05
CA GLY A 340 -44.78 7.55 32.44
C GLY A 340 -44.16 6.15 32.56
N VAL A 341 -43.29 5.75 31.62
CA VAL A 341 -42.70 4.41 31.53
C VAL A 341 -41.17 4.46 31.53
N THR A 342 -40.52 3.30 31.66
CA THR A 342 -39.06 3.21 31.53
C THR A 342 -38.64 3.26 30.06
N ALA A 343 -37.45 3.81 29.79
CA ALA A 343 -36.82 3.84 28.46
C ALA A 343 -36.72 2.44 27.82
N HIS A 344 -36.58 1.38 28.63
CA HIS A 344 -36.56 -0.01 28.16
C HIS A 344 -37.89 -0.44 27.52
N ARG A 345 -39.04 -0.02 28.08
CA ARG A 345 -40.37 -0.31 27.51
C ARG A 345 -40.56 0.40 26.17
N VAL A 346 -40.08 1.64 26.04
CA VAL A 346 -40.12 2.38 24.76
C VAL A 346 -39.26 1.70 23.69
N ARG A 347 -38.06 1.21 24.04
CA ARG A 347 -37.24 0.41 23.11
C ARG A 347 -37.93 -0.88 22.68
N ARG A 348 -38.68 -1.52 23.59
CA ARG A 348 -39.44 -2.73 23.28
C ARG A 348 -40.59 -2.45 22.31
N LEU A 349 -41.35 -1.37 22.53
CA LEU A 349 -42.40 -0.91 21.62
C LEU A 349 -41.87 -0.67 20.21
N ILE A 350 -40.68 -0.07 20.10
CA ILE A 350 -39.97 0.12 18.83
C ILE A 350 -39.56 -1.22 18.21
N LYS A 351 -38.97 -2.12 19.01
CA LYS A 351 -38.50 -3.44 18.57
C LYS A 351 -39.65 -4.32 18.05
N GLU A 352 -40.81 -4.25 18.68
CA GLU A 352 -42.02 -4.98 18.29
C GLU A 352 -42.83 -4.26 17.20
N GLY A 353 -42.35 -3.12 16.70
CA GLY A 353 -42.97 -2.40 15.58
C GLY A 353 -44.23 -1.60 15.92
N VAL A 354 -44.62 -1.56 17.19
CA VAL A 354 -45.85 -0.89 17.66
C VAL A 354 -45.68 0.63 17.71
N LEU A 355 -44.48 1.11 18.05
CA LEU A 355 -44.17 2.53 18.03
C LEU A 355 -43.33 2.86 16.79
N PRO A 356 -43.90 3.54 15.77
CA PRO A 356 -43.12 3.97 14.61
C PRO A 356 -42.03 4.95 15.05
N THR A 357 -40.83 4.77 14.49
CA THR A 357 -39.69 5.64 14.76
C THR A 357 -38.90 5.86 13.48
N GLU A 358 -38.41 7.08 13.34
CA GLU A 358 -37.43 7.43 12.34
C GLU A 358 -36.03 7.31 12.95
N GLN A 359 -35.17 6.56 12.27
CA GLN A 359 -33.75 6.47 12.59
C GLN A 359 -32.96 6.93 11.35
N VAL A 360 -32.09 7.91 11.53
CA VAL A 360 -31.35 8.52 10.41
C VAL A 360 -30.32 7.56 9.80
N VAL A 361 -29.65 6.80 10.66
CA VAL A 361 -28.71 5.73 10.30
C VAL A 361 -28.81 4.63 11.36
N PRO A 362 -28.49 3.37 11.03
CA PRO A 362 -28.38 2.32 12.03
C PRO A 362 -27.55 2.77 13.24
N ASP A 363 -28.02 2.43 14.44
CA ASP A 363 -27.48 2.87 15.74
C ASP A 363 -27.65 4.36 16.10
N ALA A 364 -28.17 5.23 15.25
CA ALA A 364 -28.53 6.59 15.70
C ALA A 364 -29.67 6.57 16.75
N PRO A 365 -29.78 7.58 17.64
CA PRO A 365 -30.93 7.68 18.54
C PRO A 365 -32.25 7.74 17.76
N HIS A 366 -33.26 7.02 18.24
CA HIS A 366 -34.60 7.01 17.69
C HIS A 366 -35.29 8.36 17.83
N GLN A 367 -35.87 8.86 16.74
CA GLN A 367 -36.83 9.96 16.76
C GLN A 367 -38.24 9.41 16.80
N ILE A 368 -39.02 9.86 17.78
CA ILE A 368 -40.40 9.43 18.03
C ILE A 368 -41.29 10.66 17.88
N ARG A 369 -42.36 10.59 17.08
CA ARG A 369 -43.29 11.72 16.99
C ARG A 369 -44.22 11.74 18.19
N ALA A 370 -44.53 12.91 18.73
CA ALA A 370 -45.43 12.99 19.88
C ALA A 370 -46.83 12.44 19.59
N ALA A 371 -47.35 12.67 18.39
CA ALA A 371 -48.64 12.13 17.96
C ALA A 371 -48.69 10.59 17.95
N ASP A 372 -47.55 9.93 17.71
CA ASP A 372 -47.47 8.47 17.70
C ASP A 372 -47.53 7.86 19.11
N LEU A 373 -47.28 8.65 20.15
CA LEU A 373 -47.39 8.20 21.55
C LEU A 373 -48.84 8.17 22.06
N GLU A 374 -49.74 8.91 21.41
CA GLU A 374 -51.15 9.03 21.80
C GLU A 374 -52.03 7.95 21.17
N LYS A 375 -51.48 7.13 20.27
CA LYS A 375 -52.18 6.01 19.64
C LYS A 375 -52.58 4.95 20.67
N ASP A 376 -53.82 4.47 20.57
CA ASP A 376 -54.37 3.45 21.49
C ASP A 376 -53.51 2.17 21.54
N GLU A 377 -52.92 1.79 20.41
CA GLU A 377 -52.02 0.62 20.32
C GLU A 377 -50.78 0.77 21.22
N VAL A 378 -50.29 1.99 21.41
CA VAL A 378 -49.09 2.30 22.21
C VAL A 378 -49.45 2.45 23.69
N THR A 379 -50.59 3.05 24.02
CA THR A 379 -51.05 3.24 25.40
C THR A 379 -51.58 1.94 26.02
N GLN A 380 -52.27 1.11 25.22
CA GLN A 380 -52.83 -0.18 25.64
C GLN A 380 -51.83 -1.33 25.50
N PHE A 381 -50.64 -1.08 24.96
CA PHE A 381 -49.62 -2.12 24.80
C PHE A 381 -49.33 -2.83 26.13
N PRO A 382 -49.45 -4.17 26.19
CA PRO A 382 -49.48 -4.91 27.44
C PRO A 382 -48.28 -4.60 28.33
N ARG A 383 -48.56 -4.20 29.57
CA ARG A 383 -47.53 -4.05 30.59
C ARG A 383 -47.02 -5.45 30.93
N TYR A 384 -45.86 -5.80 30.41
CA TYR A 384 -45.18 -7.02 30.83
C TYR A 384 -44.86 -6.92 32.32
N ARG A 385 -45.65 -7.59 33.15
CA ARG A 385 -45.21 -8.04 34.45
C ARG A 385 -44.23 -9.18 34.15
N GLY A 386 -42.93 -8.87 34.15
CA GLY A 386 -41.94 -9.94 34.27
C GLY A 386 -42.26 -10.79 35.49
N PRO A 387 -41.78 -12.04 35.56
CA PRO A 387 -42.07 -12.89 36.69
C PRO A 387 -41.75 -12.11 37.96
N CYS A 388 -42.79 -11.77 38.73
CA CYS A 388 -42.60 -11.31 40.10
C CYS A 388 -41.71 -12.39 40.71
N ARG A 389 -40.55 -12.01 41.23
CA ARG A 389 -39.73 -12.91 42.02
C ARG A 389 -40.65 -13.38 43.14
N ILE A 390 -41.23 -14.57 43.01
CA ILE A 390 -42.07 -15.16 44.04
C ILE A 390 -41.11 -15.32 45.21
N LYS A 391 -41.22 -14.46 46.22
CA LYS A 391 -40.58 -14.74 47.50
C LYS A 391 -41.32 -15.98 48.03
N MET A 392 -40.79 -17.17 47.75
CA MET A 392 -41.18 -18.35 48.50
C MET A 392 -40.72 -18.10 49.93
N GLU A 393 -41.67 -18.11 50.87
CA GLU A 393 -41.48 -17.74 52.27
C GLU A 393 -40.50 -18.67 53.03
N ASN A 394 -39.93 -19.68 52.36
CA ASN A 394 -39.02 -20.68 52.93
C ASN A 394 -37.75 -20.96 52.08
N GLN A 395 -37.25 -19.99 51.29
CA GLN A 395 -35.96 -20.18 50.61
C GLN A 395 -34.80 -19.79 51.55
N LYS A 396 -34.20 -20.79 52.23
CA LYS A 396 -32.97 -20.59 53.03
C LYS A 396 -31.85 -20.08 52.13
N CYS A 397 -31.23 -18.95 52.51
CA CYS A 397 -30.04 -18.43 51.84
C CYS A 397 -28.89 -19.45 51.90
N LEU A 398 -28.34 -19.80 50.73
CA LEU A 398 -27.25 -20.76 50.56
C LEU A 398 -25.85 -20.15 50.75
N PHE A 399 -25.76 -18.88 51.12
CA PHE A 399 -24.49 -18.19 51.34
C PHE A 399 -24.58 -17.40 52.65
N PRO A 400 -23.79 -17.76 53.68
CA PRO A 400 -23.57 -16.90 54.83
C PRO A 400 -22.64 -15.74 54.43
N ASP A 401 -22.95 -14.55 54.91
CA ASP A 401 -22.19 -13.33 54.66
C ASP A 401 -20.75 -13.46 55.17
N VAL A 402 -19.78 -13.21 54.29
CA VAL A 402 -18.37 -12.94 54.62
C VAL A 402 -17.98 -11.62 53.98
#